data_AF-A0A9E4SC13-F1
#
_entry.id   AF-A0A9E4SC13-F1
#
_cell.length_a   1.000
_cell.length_b   1.000
_cell.length_c   1.000
_cell.angle_alpha   90.00
_cell.angle_beta   90.00
_cell.angle_gamma   90.00
#
_symmetry.space_group_name_H-M   'P 1'
#
loop_
_entity.id
_entity.type
_entity.pdbx_description
1 polymer ?
#
loop_
_entity_poly.entity_id
_entity_poly.type
_entity_poly.pdbx_seq_one_letter_code
_entity_poly.pdbx_strand_id
1 'polypeptide(L)'
;MRVRDRRGGGPAFLAWTPIAERNGKTVHPLMQFNCIDGLPVEEGRPGTRRDEPGAGSLEETCLHALVDVLSGHTNTFDSCWFCLWEGYGGLTPGSAAYLGRGGAEQAAREASETERLQAEYADAPRVKTDGREYILFSGHLNAADAFMKFPDNQSLNIWWPNDHAWCVATEIDLQSTYVGGSAACIDSVLNHPVLEAFPVNPGDRIDFGSDTINC
;
A
#
# COMPACT_ATOMS: atom_id res chain seq x y z
N MET A 1 4.06 -6.45 3.11
CA MET A 1 4.51 -5.13 3.64
C MET A 1 5.20 -5.32 4.97
N ARG A 2 6.00 -4.37 5.48
CA ARG A 2 6.65 -4.50 6.78
C ARG A 2 5.92 -3.71 7.87
N VAL A 3 6.09 -4.11 9.13
CA VAL A 3 5.48 -3.48 10.31
C VAL A 3 6.55 -2.74 11.12
N ARG A 4 6.29 -1.53 11.60
CA ARG A 4 7.27 -0.80 12.42
C ARG A 4 7.57 -1.55 13.73
N ASP A 5 8.83 -1.87 14.02
CA ASP A 5 9.25 -2.42 15.31
C ASP A 5 9.36 -1.31 16.35
N ARG A 6 8.54 -1.37 17.40
CA ARG A 6 8.59 -0.43 18.52
C ARG A 6 9.01 -1.07 19.84
N ARG A 7 9.35 -2.38 19.87
CA ARG A 7 9.81 -3.07 21.09
C ARG A 7 11.28 -2.81 21.41
N GLY A 8 12.04 -2.29 20.44
CA GLY A 8 13.44 -1.90 20.59
C GLY A 8 14.39 -3.10 20.65
N GLY A 9 15.58 -2.95 20.05
CA GLY A 9 16.62 -4.00 20.01
C GLY A 9 16.70 -4.80 18.69
N GLY A 10 15.83 -4.51 17.71
CA GLY A 10 15.79 -5.13 16.39
C GLY A 10 15.70 -4.11 15.23
N PRO A 11 15.52 -4.56 13.97
CA PRO A 11 15.35 -3.67 12.82
C PRO A 11 14.10 -2.79 12.97
N ALA A 12 14.14 -1.56 12.46
CA ALA A 12 13.04 -0.57 12.59
C ALA A 12 11.70 -1.04 11.99
N PHE A 13 11.73 -2.06 11.12
CA PHE A 13 10.57 -2.68 10.53
C PHE A 13 10.74 -4.22 10.47
N LEU A 14 9.67 -4.95 10.79
CA LEU A 14 9.59 -6.41 10.83
C LEU A 14 8.87 -6.96 9.60
N ALA A 15 9.44 -8.03 9.06
CA ALA A 15 8.75 -8.97 8.18
C ALA A 15 7.62 -9.70 8.93
N TRP A 16 6.65 -10.23 8.19
CA TRP A 16 5.51 -10.99 8.70
C TRP A 16 5.90 -12.41 9.12
N THR A 17 6.85 -13.05 8.43
CA THR A 17 7.34 -14.40 8.75
C THR A 17 7.74 -14.54 10.22
N PRO A 18 8.64 -13.69 10.78
CA PRO A 18 8.97 -13.76 12.21
C PRO A 18 7.79 -13.51 13.15
N ILE A 19 6.78 -12.74 12.72
CA ILE A 19 5.57 -12.47 13.51
C ILE A 19 4.70 -13.72 13.54
N ALA A 20 4.44 -14.34 12.38
CA ALA A 20 3.67 -15.57 12.27
C ALA A 20 4.32 -16.71 13.08
N GLU A 21 5.63 -16.94 12.91
CA GLU A 21 6.38 -17.98 13.61
C GLU A 21 6.31 -17.80 15.13
N ARG A 22 6.54 -16.57 15.62
CA ARG A 22 6.46 -16.24 17.05
C ARG A 22 5.10 -16.55 17.65
N ASN A 23 4.04 -16.37 16.86
CA ASN A 23 2.66 -16.56 17.29
C ASN A 23 2.14 -17.99 17.01
N GLY A 24 3.01 -18.90 16.55
CA GLY A 24 2.63 -20.29 16.26
C GLY A 24 1.72 -20.42 15.04
N LYS A 25 1.79 -19.47 14.11
CA LYS A 25 1.01 -19.41 12.87
C LYS A 25 1.82 -19.93 11.69
N THR A 26 1.12 -20.35 10.64
CA THR A 26 1.75 -20.89 9.43
C THR A 26 2.07 -19.76 8.46
N VAL A 27 3.30 -19.73 7.96
CA VAL A 27 3.72 -18.82 6.88
C VAL A 27 3.27 -19.40 5.55
N HIS A 28 2.49 -18.63 4.78
CA HIS A 28 2.07 -19.00 3.43
C HIS A 28 1.73 -17.75 2.60
N PRO A 29 1.67 -17.84 1.26
CA PRO A 29 1.52 -16.69 0.37
C PRO A 29 0.24 -15.86 0.57
N LEU A 30 -0.80 -16.48 1.13
CA LEU A 30 -2.12 -15.87 1.31
C LEU A 30 -2.39 -15.42 2.75
N MET A 31 -1.39 -15.49 3.63
CA MET A 31 -1.56 -15.12 5.04
C MET A 31 -1.99 -13.66 5.16
N GLN A 32 -2.93 -13.38 6.04
CA GLN A 32 -3.37 -12.01 6.31
C GLN A 32 -2.82 -11.55 7.66
N PHE A 33 -2.39 -10.28 7.75
CA PHE A 33 -1.72 -9.78 8.95
C PHE A 33 -2.58 -9.98 10.22
N ASN A 34 -3.88 -9.69 10.14
CA ASN A 34 -4.86 -9.89 11.20
C ASN A 34 -5.04 -11.36 11.63
N CYS A 35 -4.67 -12.33 10.79
CA CYS A 35 -4.70 -13.76 11.13
C CYS A 35 -3.41 -14.24 11.81
N ILE A 36 -2.30 -13.49 11.66
CA ILE A 36 -0.97 -13.86 12.17
C ILE A 36 -0.45 -12.99 13.32
N ASP A 37 -1.08 -11.85 13.61
CA ASP A 37 -0.63 -10.88 14.64
C ASP A 37 -0.67 -11.41 16.08
N GLY A 38 -1.33 -12.55 16.30
CA GLY A 38 -1.43 -13.24 17.59
C GLY A 38 -2.48 -12.65 18.53
N LEU A 39 -3.28 -11.71 18.04
CA LEU A 39 -4.39 -11.13 18.77
C LEU A 39 -5.69 -11.87 18.44
N PRO A 40 -6.70 -11.86 19.34
CA PRO A 40 -8.01 -12.37 19.00
C PRO A 40 -8.60 -11.60 17.82
N VAL A 41 -9.26 -12.34 16.92
CA VAL A 41 -10.07 -11.78 15.83
C VAL A 41 -11.28 -11.09 16.48
N GLU A 42 -11.27 -9.77 16.57
CA GLU A 42 -12.44 -9.00 17.00
C GLU A 42 -13.26 -8.65 15.75
N GLU A 43 -14.42 -9.26 15.59
CA GLU A 43 -15.37 -8.88 14.53
C GLU A 43 -15.80 -7.40 14.70
N GLY A 44 -15.78 -6.64 13.60
CA GLY A 44 -16.50 -5.37 13.51
C GLY A 44 -15.77 -4.11 14.02
N ARG A 45 -14.45 -4.13 14.23
CA ARG A 45 -13.69 -2.88 14.41
C ARG A 45 -13.06 -2.39 13.11
N PRO A 46 -13.58 -1.31 12.49
CA PRO A 46 -12.82 -0.55 11.51
C PRO A 46 -11.77 0.26 12.26
N GLY A 47 -10.50 -0.09 12.10
CA GLY A 47 -9.41 0.70 12.64
C GLY A 47 -8.07 0.05 12.42
N THR A 48 -7.14 0.82 11.84
CA THR A 48 -5.72 0.51 11.82
C THR A 48 -5.26 0.23 13.25
N ARG A 49 -4.92 -1.01 13.57
CA ARG A 49 -4.31 -1.30 14.87
C ARG A 49 -2.97 -0.57 14.92
N ARG A 50 -2.56 -0.12 16.10
CA ARG A 50 -1.39 0.77 16.29
C ARG A 50 -0.08 0.21 15.70
N ASP A 51 -0.02 -1.11 15.50
CA ASP A 51 1.13 -1.87 15.03
C ASP A 51 0.82 -2.71 13.77
N GLU A 52 -0.21 -2.34 13.01
CA GLU A 52 -0.56 -2.98 11.73
C GLU A 52 0.12 -2.27 10.56
N PRO A 53 0.51 -2.97 9.48
CA PRO A 53 0.94 -2.28 8.26
C PRO A 53 -0.21 -1.41 7.73
N GLY A 54 0.12 -0.28 7.10
CA GLY A 54 -0.90 0.60 6.52
C GLY A 54 -1.63 -0.10 5.37
N ALA A 55 -2.95 -0.26 5.48
CA ALA A 55 -3.76 -0.72 4.35
C ALA A 55 -3.69 0.31 3.21
N GLY A 56 -3.66 -0.16 1.97
CA GLY A 56 -3.60 0.72 0.79
C GLY A 56 -2.26 1.40 0.53
N SER A 57 -1.25 1.20 1.39
CA SER A 57 0.04 1.89 1.27
C SER A 57 1.22 0.93 1.42
N LEU A 58 2.06 0.84 0.39
CA LEU A 58 3.34 0.14 0.47
C LEU A 58 4.32 0.97 1.31
N GLU A 59 4.93 0.35 2.32
CA GLU A 59 5.93 1.00 3.17
C GLU A 59 7.13 1.53 2.36
N GLU A 60 7.63 2.72 2.72
CA GLU A 60 8.64 3.49 1.97
C GLU A 60 9.89 2.69 1.59
N THR A 61 10.50 1.97 2.54
CA THR A 61 11.70 1.15 2.28
C THR A 61 11.40 0.05 1.26
N CYS A 62 10.23 -0.59 1.37
CA CYS A 62 9.77 -1.59 0.41
C CYS A 62 9.42 -0.97 -0.95
N LEU A 63 8.86 0.25 -0.98
CA LEU A 63 8.56 0.96 -2.22
C LEU A 63 9.83 1.29 -3.00
N HIS A 64 10.85 1.87 -2.33
CA HIS A 64 12.11 2.20 -3.00
C HIS A 64 12.86 0.94 -3.45
N ALA A 65 12.86 -0.12 -2.64
CA ALA A 65 13.42 -1.41 -3.04
C ALA A 65 12.69 -2.00 -4.27
N LEU A 66 11.37 -1.85 -4.35
CA LEU A 66 10.60 -2.31 -5.49
C LEU A 66 10.87 -1.45 -6.74
N VAL A 67 10.96 -0.12 -6.61
CA VAL A 67 11.38 0.79 -7.69
C VAL A 67 12.74 0.39 -8.24
N ASP A 68 13.72 0.14 -7.37
CA ASP A 68 15.07 -0.27 -7.76
C ASP A 68 15.04 -1.57 -8.59
N VAL A 69 14.32 -2.59 -8.12
CA VAL A 69 14.15 -3.85 -8.86
C VAL A 69 13.49 -3.62 -10.21
N LEU A 70 12.33 -2.96 -10.22
CA LEU A 70 11.49 -2.81 -11.41
C LEU A 70 12.14 -1.92 -12.49
N SER A 71 13.02 -1.00 -12.10
CA SER A 71 13.79 -0.17 -13.02
C SER A 71 14.64 -1.00 -14.00
N GLY A 72 15.16 -2.15 -13.56
CA GLY A 72 15.95 -3.07 -14.38
C GLY A 72 15.13 -3.93 -15.34
N HIS A 73 13.80 -3.86 -15.24
CA HIS A 73 12.87 -4.70 -16.01
C HIS A 73 11.96 -3.90 -16.95
N THR A 74 12.27 -2.63 -17.22
CA THR A 74 11.56 -1.79 -18.19
C THR A 74 12.53 -0.92 -18.98
N ASN A 75 12.19 -0.62 -20.24
CA ASN A 75 12.91 0.37 -21.05
C ASN A 75 12.24 1.74 -21.05
N THR A 76 11.11 1.89 -20.35
CA THR A 76 10.31 3.12 -20.29
C THR A 76 10.19 3.65 -18.88
N PHE A 77 11.27 3.60 -18.08
CA PHE A 77 11.27 4.13 -16.70
C PHE A 77 10.99 5.64 -16.63
N ASP A 78 11.26 6.39 -17.70
CA ASP A 78 10.91 7.82 -17.81
C ASP A 78 9.41 8.06 -18.09
N SER A 79 8.66 7.00 -18.41
CA SER A 79 7.25 7.06 -18.82
C SER A 79 6.47 5.94 -18.15
N CYS A 80 6.11 6.17 -16.88
CA CYS A 80 5.25 5.33 -16.08
C CYS A 80 3.89 6.00 -15.86
N TRP A 81 2.88 5.17 -15.61
CA TRP A 81 1.53 5.56 -15.23
C TRP A 81 1.30 5.18 -13.78
N PHE A 82 0.57 6.02 -13.06
CA PHE A 82 0.28 5.81 -11.65
C PHE A 82 -1.16 6.19 -11.33
N CYS A 83 -1.79 5.41 -10.46
CA CYS A 83 -3.15 5.58 -10.01
C CYS A 83 -3.17 5.80 -8.50
N LEU A 84 -3.84 6.85 -8.05
CA LEU A 84 -4.15 7.09 -6.63
C LEU A 84 -5.67 7.07 -6.45
N TRP A 85 -6.16 6.31 -5.48
CA TRP A 85 -7.59 6.21 -5.21
C TRP A 85 -8.14 7.57 -4.76
N GLU A 86 -9.18 8.07 -5.42
CA GLU A 86 -9.72 9.41 -5.12
C GLU A 86 -10.49 9.47 -3.79
N GLY A 87 -10.82 8.30 -3.22
CA GLY A 87 -11.58 8.20 -1.96
C GLY A 87 -10.77 8.46 -0.70
N TYR A 88 -9.46 8.72 -0.80
CA TYR A 88 -8.64 9.09 0.34
C TYR A 88 -9.07 10.44 0.93
N GLY A 89 -9.13 10.51 2.26
CA GLY A 89 -9.68 11.65 3.00
C GLY A 89 -8.95 12.96 2.74
N GLY A 90 -7.62 12.90 2.59
CA GLY A 90 -6.74 14.01 2.24
C GLY A 90 -6.87 14.53 0.81
N LEU A 91 -7.78 13.95 0.01
CA LEU A 91 -8.23 14.49 -1.29
C LEU A 91 -9.69 14.95 -1.28
N THR A 92 -10.42 14.72 -0.18
CA THR A 92 -11.86 15.01 -0.07
C THR A 92 -12.14 15.97 1.09
N PRO A 93 -12.39 17.28 0.81
CA PRO A 93 -12.67 18.25 1.86
C PRO A 93 -13.88 17.85 2.71
N GLY A 94 -13.74 17.99 4.03
CA GLY A 94 -14.81 17.62 4.97
C GLY A 94 -14.94 16.13 5.27
N SER A 95 -13.99 15.30 4.83
CA SER A 95 -13.93 13.85 5.14
C SER A 95 -13.61 13.55 6.61
N ALA A 96 -13.04 14.51 7.35
CA ALA A 96 -12.64 14.35 8.75
C ALA A 96 -13.41 15.30 9.70
N ALA A 97 -13.75 14.80 10.88
CA ALA A 97 -14.32 15.59 11.98
C ALA A 97 -13.52 15.37 13.26
N TYR A 98 -13.15 16.47 13.93
CA TYR A 98 -12.26 16.45 15.09
C TYR A 98 -13.02 16.74 16.39
N LEU A 99 -12.98 15.79 17.31
CA LEU A 99 -13.55 15.93 18.65
C LEU A 99 -12.50 16.44 19.65
N GLY A 100 -12.90 17.41 20.47
CA GLY A 100 -12.07 17.93 21.55
C GLY A 100 -11.55 19.35 21.31
N ARG A 101 -10.80 19.86 22.29
CA ARG A 101 -10.27 21.23 22.26
C ARG A 101 -9.23 21.35 21.15
N GLY A 102 -9.42 22.34 20.26
CA GLY A 102 -8.54 22.55 19.10
C GLY A 102 -8.97 21.81 17.83
N GLY A 103 -9.98 20.93 17.90
CA GLY A 103 -10.45 20.16 16.74
C GLY A 103 -10.95 21.03 15.59
N ALA A 104 -11.66 22.13 15.87
CA ALA A 104 -12.11 23.06 14.83
C ALA A 104 -10.95 23.76 14.09
N GLU A 105 -9.85 24.06 14.79
CA GLU A 105 -8.67 24.67 14.16
C GLU A 105 -7.92 23.64 13.31
N GLN A 106 -7.79 22.40 13.80
CA GLN A 106 -7.23 21.30 13.03
C GLN A 106 -8.06 21.02 11.77
N ALA A 107 -9.39 20.93 11.91
CA ALA A 107 -10.32 20.75 10.81
C ALA A 107 -10.13 21.83 9.72
N ALA A 108 -10.02 23.10 10.12
CA ALA A 108 -9.84 24.20 9.19
C ALA A 108 -8.49 24.14 8.44
N ARG A 109 -7.41 23.74 9.12
CA ARG A 109 -6.07 23.60 8.50
C ARG A 109 -6.05 22.49 7.45
N GLU A 110 -6.54 21.31 7.81
CA GLU A 110 -6.56 20.16 6.90
C GLU A 110 -7.56 20.33 5.76
N ALA A 111 -8.70 20.98 6.01
CA ALA A 111 -9.65 21.34 4.95
C ALA A 111 -8.99 22.23 3.91
N SER A 112 -8.23 23.26 4.32
CA SER A 112 -7.54 24.15 3.37
C SER A 112 -6.51 23.42 2.52
N GLU A 113 -5.78 22.45 3.08
CA GLU A 113 -4.81 21.65 2.32
C GLU A 113 -5.52 20.71 1.35
N THR A 114 -6.56 20.02 1.82
CA THR A 114 -7.36 19.09 1.03
C THR A 114 -8.09 19.80 -0.12
N GLU A 115 -8.65 20.99 0.12
CA GLU A 115 -9.29 21.83 -0.92
C GLU A 115 -8.30 22.22 -2.01
N ARG A 116 -7.05 22.56 -1.62
CA ARG A 116 -5.99 22.85 -2.59
C ARG A 116 -5.69 21.63 -3.46
N LEU A 117 -5.48 20.47 -2.85
CA LEU A 117 -5.16 19.24 -3.57
C LEU A 117 -6.30 18.77 -4.46
N GLN A 118 -7.54 18.85 -3.98
CA GLN A 118 -8.73 18.54 -4.77
C GLN A 118 -8.83 19.47 -5.99
N ALA A 119 -8.60 20.78 -5.82
CA ALA A 119 -8.62 21.73 -6.92
C ALA A 119 -7.47 21.49 -7.92
N GLU A 120 -6.27 21.13 -7.42
CA GLU A 120 -5.09 20.83 -8.24
C GLU A 120 -5.33 19.63 -9.18
N TYR A 121 -6.09 18.63 -8.72
CA TYR A 121 -6.34 17.39 -9.47
C TYR A 121 -7.77 17.25 -10.01
N ALA A 122 -8.61 18.30 -9.92
CA ALA A 122 -10.02 18.25 -10.29
C ALA A 122 -10.25 17.82 -11.76
N ASP A 123 -9.36 18.23 -12.67
CA ASP A 123 -9.43 17.94 -14.10
C ASP A 123 -8.52 16.78 -14.55
N ALA A 124 -7.80 16.14 -13.60
CA ALA A 124 -6.92 15.02 -13.93
C ALA A 124 -7.74 13.82 -14.45
N PRO A 125 -7.21 13.02 -15.39
CA PRO A 125 -7.94 11.85 -15.90
C PRO A 125 -8.20 10.82 -14.79
N ARG A 126 -9.29 10.04 -14.92
CA ARG A 126 -9.65 8.97 -13.98
C ARG A 126 -9.57 7.60 -14.65
N VAL A 127 -9.09 6.61 -13.89
CA VAL A 127 -9.23 5.18 -14.21
C VAL A 127 -10.32 4.59 -13.33
N LYS A 128 -11.29 3.90 -13.94
CA LYS A 128 -12.39 3.24 -13.22
C LYS A 128 -12.15 1.75 -13.13
N THR A 129 -12.27 1.19 -11.93
CA THR A 129 -12.35 -0.24 -11.67
C THR A 129 -13.75 -0.59 -11.17
N ASP A 130 -14.01 -1.87 -10.88
CA ASP A 130 -15.23 -2.24 -10.18
C ASP A 130 -15.20 -1.64 -8.76
N GLY A 131 -16.12 -0.72 -8.48
CA GLY A 131 -16.27 -0.08 -7.17
C GLY A 131 -15.29 1.03 -6.79
N ARG A 132 -14.29 1.39 -7.62
CA ARG A 132 -13.34 2.48 -7.30
C ARG A 132 -12.96 3.33 -8.51
N GLU A 133 -12.67 4.59 -8.26
CA GLU A 133 -12.09 5.52 -9.24
C GLU A 133 -10.73 6.02 -8.74
N TYR A 134 -9.78 6.15 -9.66
CA TYR A 134 -8.42 6.54 -9.38
C TYR A 134 -8.03 7.74 -10.22
N ILE A 135 -7.38 8.73 -9.61
CA ILE A 135 -6.71 9.80 -10.33
C ILE A 135 -5.49 9.22 -11.02
N LEU A 136 -5.35 9.49 -12.33
CA LEU A 136 -4.26 9.00 -13.16
C LEU A 136 -3.18 10.07 -13.32
N PHE A 137 -1.96 9.67 -13.01
CA PHE A 137 -0.74 10.44 -13.17
C PHE A 137 0.21 9.74 -14.14
N SER A 138 1.16 10.50 -14.67
CA SER A 138 2.26 9.95 -15.47
C SER A 138 3.57 10.64 -15.13
N GLY A 139 4.67 9.91 -15.16
CA GLY A 139 6.00 10.48 -14.92
C GLY A 139 7.10 9.44 -14.86
N HIS A 140 8.28 9.87 -14.41
CA HIS A 140 9.41 8.98 -14.17
C HIS A 140 9.10 8.01 -13.02
N LEU A 141 9.62 6.78 -13.09
CA LEU A 141 9.44 5.71 -12.10
C LEU A 141 9.66 6.17 -10.64
N ASN A 142 10.73 6.92 -10.39
CA ASN A 142 11.05 7.53 -9.10
C ASN A 142 9.96 8.47 -8.52
N ALA A 143 8.90 8.80 -9.26
CA ALA A 143 7.74 9.52 -8.72
C ALA A 143 6.80 8.62 -7.90
N ALA A 144 7.10 7.31 -7.76
CA ALA A 144 6.26 6.36 -7.04
C ALA A 144 5.98 6.74 -5.57
N ASP A 145 6.85 7.53 -4.94
CA ASP A 145 6.73 8.01 -3.56
C ASP A 145 6.10 9.41 -3.42
N ALA A 146 5.65 10.02 -4.52
CA ALA A 146 5.21 11.42 -4.55
C ALA A 146 4.13 11.74 -3.51
N PHE A 147 3.26 10.78 -3.21
CA PHE A 147 2.14 10.94 -2.27
C PHE A 147 2.44 10.46 -0.84
N MET A 148 3.64 9.92 -0.58
CA MET A 148 3.99 9.44 0.76
C MET A 148 4.08 10.55 1.80
N LYS A 149 4.24 11.82 1.39
CA LYS A 149 4.33 12.98 2.31
C LYS A 149 3.04 13.80 2.38
N PHE A 150 1.96 13.30 1.78
CA PHE A 150 0.64 13.94 1.79
C PHE A 150 -0.11 13.59 3.08
N PRO A 151 -1.23 14.27 3.40
CA PRO A 151 -1.95 14.10 4.67
C PRO A 151 -2.23 12.64 5.07
N ASP A 152 -2.50 11.76 4.09
CA ASP A 152 -2.79 10.34 4.33
C ASP A 152 -1.58 9.40 4.22
N ASN A 153 -0.39 9.92 3.89
CA ASN A 153 0.87 9.17 3.79
C ASN A 153 0.75 7.88 2.93
N GLN A 154 0.14 8.00 1.74
CA GLN A 154 -0.19 6.88 0.86
C GLN A 154 0.85 6.71 -0.26
N SER A 155 1.22 5.46 -0.56
CA SER A 155 1.85 5.13 -1.84
C SER A 155 0.83 5.22 -2.99
N LEU A 156 1.31 5.34 -4.22
CA LEU A 156 0.46 5.11 -5.39
C LEU A 156 -0.05 3.66 -5.40
N ASN A 157 -1.33 3.49 -5.76
CA ASN A 157 -2.02 2.21 -5.59
C ASN A 157 -1.82 1.27 -6.77
N ILE A 158 -1.90 1.77 -8.00
CA ILE A 158 -1.69 0.95 -9.21
C ILE A 158 -0.70 1.68 -10.12
N TRP A 159 0.32 1.00 -10.62
CA TRP A 159 1.32 1.64 -11.47
C TRP A 159 2.04 0.66 -12.38
N TRP A 160 2.40 1.14 -13.57
CA TRP A 160 3.01 0.35 -14.64
C TRP A 160 3.81 1.24 -15.60
N PRO A 161 4.85 0.72 -16.27
CA PRO A 161 5.60 1.44 -17.28
C PRO A 161 4.85 1.42 -18.61
N ASN A 162 5.13 2.37 -19.52
CA ASN A 162 4.48 2.45 -20.83
C ASN A 162 4.70 1.22 -21.72
N ASP A 163 5.79 0.46 -21.52
CA ASP A 163 6.03 -0.82 -22.21
C ASP A 163 5.28 -2.02 -21.60
N HIS A 164 4.51 -1.81 -20.53
CA HIS A 164 3.71 -2.82 -19.82
C HIS A 164 4.52 -4.04 -19.34
N ALA A 165 5.82 -3.87 -19.11
CA ALA A 165 6.70 -4.97 -18.72
C ALA A 165 6.36 -5.57 -17.33
N TRP A 166 5.72 -4.77 -16.47
CA TRP A 166 5.25 -5.15 -15.15
C TRP A 166 4.07 -4.26 -14.71
N CYS A 167 3.37 -4.65 -13.66
CA CYS A 167 2.33 -3.87 -13.01
C CYS A 167 2.38 -4.11 -11.50
N VAL A 168 2.24 -3.05 -10.72
CA VAL A 168 2.16 -3.09 -9.27
C VAL A 168 0.76 -2.67 -8.84
N ALA A 169 0.17 -3.40 -7.91
CA ALA A 169 -1.13 -3.08 -7.32
C ALA A 169 -1.09 -3.27 -5.80
N THR A 170 -1.19 -2.18 -5.06
CA THR A 170 -1.43 -2.17 -3.62
C THR A 170 -2.93 -2.10 -3.37
N GLU A 171 -3.48 -3.13 -2.74
CA GLU A 171 -4.91 -3.19 -2.44
C GLU A 171 -5.24 -2.19 -1.32
N ILE A 172 -6.31 -1.43 -1.47
CA ILE A 172 -6.67 -0.28 -0.60
C ILE A 172 -7.05 -0.69 0.83
N ASP A 173 -7.75 -1.81 0.96
CA ASP A 173 -8.29 -2.35 2.21
C ASP A 173 -7.39 -3.45 2.81
N LEU A 174 -6.40 -3.95 2.07
CA LEU A 174 -5.44 -4.95 2.54
C LEU A 174 -4.03 -4.39 2.77
N GLN A 175 -3.20 -5.12 3.52
CA GLN A 175 -1.79 -4.81 3.74
C GLN A 175 -0.83 -5.50 2.76
N SER A 176 -1.30 -5.72 1.54
CA SER A 176 -0.59 -6.51 0.53
C SER A 176 -0.45 -5.73 -0.77
N THR A 177 0.74 -5.86 -1.36
CA THR A 177 1.07 -5.35 -2.69
C THR A 177 1.36 -6.52 -3.60
N TYR A 178 0.71 -6.51 -4.76
CA TYR A 178 0.86 -7.50 -5.82
C TYR A 178 1.74 -6.93 -6.92
N VAL A 179 2.60 -7.79 -7.47
CA VAL A 179 3.46 -7.45 -8.60
C VAL A 179 3.26 -8.51 -9.67
N GLY A 180 2.85 -8.07 -10.86
CA GLY A 180 2.79 -8.89 -12.06
C GLY A 180 3.90 -8.49 -13.02
N GLY A 181 4.50 -9.45 -13.73
CA GLY A 181 5.56 -9.20 -14.68
C GLY A 181 6.09 -10.49 -15.29
N SER A 182 7.21 -10.40 -16.01
CA SER A 182 7.91 -11.58 -16.52
C SER A 182 8.45 -12.46 -15.39
N ALA A 183 8.73 -13.74 -15.65
CA ALA A 183 9.33 -14.63 -14.66
C ALA A 183 10.65 -14.06 -14.08
N ALA A 184 11.51 -13.48 -14.92
CA ALA A 184 12.76 -12.85 -14.46
C ALA A 184 12.53 -11.63 -13.55
N CYS A 185 11.47 -10.85 -13.82
CA CYS A 185 11.06 -9.74 -12.97
C CYS A 185 10.59 -10.25 -11.61
N ILE A 186 9.70 -11.24 -11.60
CA ILE A 186 9.17 -11.82 -10.36
C ILE A 186 10.27 -12.53 -9.56
N ASP A 187 11.18 -13.25 -10.20
CA ASP A 187 12.34 -13.86 -9.54
C ASP A 187 13.21 -12.78 -8.86
N SER A 188 13.39 -11.62 -9.49
CA SER A 188 14.14 -10.50 -8.88
C SER A 188 13.45 -9.94 -7.65
N VAL A 189 12.11 -9.85 -7.66
CA VAL A 189 11.31 -9.41 -6.50
C VAL A 189 11.39 -10.44 -5.36
N LEU A 190 11.19 -11.72 -5.66
CA LEU A 190 11.21 -12.81 -4.67
C LEU A 190 12.56 -12.98 -3.99
N ASN A 191 13.66 -12.68 -4.69
CA ASN A 191 15.01 -12.80 -4.15
C ASN A 191 15.57 -11.49 -3.56
N HIS A 192 14.78 -10.41 -3.53
CA HIS A 192 15.27 -9.12 -3.03
C HIS A 192 15.33 -9.12 -1.48
N PRO A 193 16.48 -8.81 -0.85
CA PRO A 193 16.66 -8.96 0.60
C PRO A 193 15.78 -8.02 1.46
N VAL A 194 15.26 -6.94 0.86
CA VAL A 194 14.33 -6.02 1.53
C VAL A 194 12.87 -6.46 1.35
N LEU A 195 12.54 -7.16 0.27
CA LEU A 195 11.15 -7.51 -0.03
C LEU A 195 10.85 -8.89 0.56
N GLU A 196 9.89 -8.95 1.48
CA GLU A 196 9.27 -10.23 1.84
C GLU A 196 8.12 -10.46 0.87
N ALA A 197 8.34 -11.38 -0.08
CA ALA A 197 7.42 -11.67 -1.16
C ALA A 197 7.23 -13.17 -1.30
N PHE A 198 6.04 -13.56 -1.74
CA PHE A 198 5.66 -14.93 -1.99
C PHE A 198 5.06 -15.07 -3.39
N PRO A 199 5.31 -16.19 -4.09
CA PRO A 199 4.61 -16.46 -5.34
C PRO A 199 3.13 -16.71 -5.08
N VAL A 200 2.28 -16.12 -5.91
CA VAL A 200 0.82 -16.30 -5.90
C VAL A 200 0.32 -16.65 -7.30
N ASN A 201 -0.82 -17.32 -7.38
CA ASN A 201 -1.47 -17.68 -8.63
C ASN A 201 -2.55 -16.66 -8.99
N PRO A 202 -2.85 -16.45 -10.29
CA PRO A 202 -3.93 -15.55 -10.72
C PRO A 202 -5.34 -15.93 -10.21
N GLY A 203 -5.53 -17.18 -9.78
CA GLY A 203 -6.80 -17.66 -9.20
C GLY A 203 -6.86 -17.58 -7.67
N ASP A 204 -5.80 -17.14 -7.01
CA ASP A 204 -5.80 -16.99 -5.56
C ASP A 204 -6.73 -15.83 -5.16
N ARG A 205 -7.45 -15.99 -4.05
CA ARG A 205 -8.33 -14.93 -3.51
C ARG A 205 -7.50 -13.75 -3.03
N ILE A 206 -8.05 -12.54 -3.22
CA ILE A 206 -7.48 -11.28 -2.75
C ILE A 206 -8.56 -10.53 -1.95
N ASP A 207 -8.83 -11.01 -0.73
CA ASP A 207 -9.74 -10.37 0.21
C ASP A 207 -9.42 -10.80 1.66
N PHE A 208 -10.16 -10.26 2.63
CA PHE A 208 -9.95 -10.52 4.06
C PHE A 208 -10.00 -12.01 4.47
N GLY A 209 -10.68 -12.86 3.71
CA GLY A 209 -10.78 -14.29 3.99
C GLY A 209 -9.87 -15.16 3.11
N SER A 210 -8.84 -14.58 2.47
CA SER A 210 -7.83 -15.31 1.71
C SER A 210 -6.98 -16.25 2.56
N ASP A 211 -6.79 -15.93 3.84
CA ASP A 211 -6.10 -16.82 4.77
C ASP A 211 -7.08 -17.86 5.33
N THR A 212 -7.02 -19.07 4.80
CA THR A 212 -7.85 -20.21 5.23
C THR A 212 -7.09 -21.20 6.11
N ILE A 213 -5.91 -20.80 6.62
CA ILE A 213 -5.01 -21.67 7.40
C ILE A 213 -4.90 -21.14 8.83
N ASN A 214 -4.73 -19.84 8.99
CA ASN A 214 -4.55 -19.18 10.29
C ASN A 214 -5.85 -18.56 10.83
N CYS A 215 -6.79 -18.33 9.92
CA CYS A 215 -8.22 -18.08 10.12
C CYS A 215 -9.00 -19.27 9.52
#